data_AF-A0A7S2JTQ1-F1
#
_entry.id   AF-A0A7S2JTQ1-F1
#
_cell.length_a   1.000
_cell.length_b   1.000
_cell.length_c   1.000
_cell.angle_alpha   90.00
_cell.angle_beta   90.00
_cell.angle_gamma   90.00
#
_symmetry.space_group_name_H-M   'P 1'
#
loop_
_entity.id
_entity.type
_entity.pdbx_description
1 polymer ?
#
loop_
_entity_poly.entity_id
_entity_poly.type
_entity_poly.pdbx_seq_one_letter_code
_entity_poly.pdbx_strand_id
1 'polypeptide(L)'
;VGGVDDRPLFIDQPALNRRVLEVLKPMHEAWIGGETPLKGAIAYGLRVYQGGSSLNMHVDKSNTHVISCILHIDHDDDPESEPWPILIEDFQGNTNEVVLESGDMLFYESSKCLHGRPREFKGKWYSSVFVHYYPEGWDTRRRTMENHFAVPPHWSQVDKESPEVEKLQMVGTSMKEPDCEDKWCAMRNTIKWYGPAKKNKVITTLHPDGYDFFYEPSLQEKEWHETAEMEL
;
A
#
# COMPACT_ATOMS: atom_id res chain seq x y z
N VAL A 1 14.99 10.94 -23.77
CA VAL A 1 16.15 11.39 -22.97
C VAL A 1 15.77 11.15 -21.53
N GLY A 2 16.07 9.95 -21.01
CA GLY A 2 15.76 9.53 -19.63
C GLY A 2 17.06 9.52 -18.86
N GLY A 3 17.12 10.27 -17.76
CA GLY A 3 18.40 10.61 -17.14
C GLY A 3 18.26 11.26 -15.77
N VAL A 4 17.56 10.60 -14.86
CA VAL A 4 17.88 10.43 -13.44
C VAL A 4 17.33 9.04 -13.09
N ASP A 5 17.91 8.32 -12.13
CA ASP A 5 17.35 7.06 -11.65
C ASP A 5 15.98 7.36 -11.00
N ASP A 6 14.88 7.28 -11.76
CA ASP A 6 13.50 7.55 -11.29
C ASP A 6 13.01 6.55 -10.23
N ARG A 7 13.87 5.63 -9.77
CA ARG A 7 13.56 4.71 -8.69
C ARG A 7 13.57 5.47 -7.37
N PRO A 8 12.58 5.22 -6.50
CA PRO A 8 12.57 5.85 -5.18
C PRO A 8 13.84 5.45 -4.41
N LEU A 9 14.38 6.41 -3.66
CA LEU A 9 15.51 6.16 -2.78
C LEU A 9 15.05 5.20 -1.68
N PHE A 10 15.77 4.10 -1.52
CA PHE A 10 15.48 3.09 -0.52
C PHE A 10 16.56 3.11 0.56
N ILE A 11 16.16 3.43 1.78
CA ILE A 11 17.06 3.43 2.94
C ILE A 11 16.82 2.11 3.70
N ASP A 12 17.72 1.16 3.48
CA ASP A 12 17.64 -0.11 4.19
C ASP A 12 18.07 0.06 5.66
N GLN A 13 17.15 -0.29 6.58
CA GLN A 13 17.35 -0.22 8.02
C GLN A 13 16.83 -1.51 8.65
N PRO A 14 17.60 -2.62 8.62
CA PRO A 14 17.08 -3.93 9.03
C PRO A 14 16.54 -4.00 10.45
N ALA A 15 17.15 -3.25 11.38
CA ALA A 15 16.67 -3.15 12.76
C ALA A 15 15.33 -2.43 12.86
N LEU A 16 15.16 -1.32 12.12
CA LEU A 16 13.89 -0.61 12.01
C LEU A 16 12.82 -1.51 11.36
N ASN A 17 13.16 -2.18 10.26
CA ASN A 17 12.22 -3.04 9.54
C ASN A 17 11.68 -4.16 10.44
N ARG A 18 12.58 -4.83 11.18
CA ARG A 18 12.17 -5.85 12.16
C ARG A 18 11.26 -5.27 13.23
N ARG A 19 11.65 -4.14 13.81
CA ARG A 19 10.89 -3.48 14.87
C ARG A 19 9.50 -3.07 14.40
N VAL A 20 9.40 -2.46 13.22
CA VAL A 20 8.11 -2.06 12.64
C VAL A 20 7.21 -3.27 12.39
N LEU A 21 7.77 -4.38 11.88
CA LEU A 21 7.03 -5.64 11.73
C LEU A 21 6.52 -6.21 13.06
N GLU A 22 7.28 -6.08 14.14
CA GLU A 22 6.90 -6.62 15.45
C GLU A 22 5.86 -5.73 16.13
N VAL A 23 6.08 -4.42 16.13
CA VAL A 23 5.22 -3.43 16.80
C VAL A 23 3.86 -3.29 16.11
N LEU A 24 3.82 -3.27 14.77
CA LEU A 24 2.56 -3.04 14.06
C LEU A 24 1.72 -4.32 13.89
N LYS A 25 2.27 -5.51 14.13
CA LYS A 25 1.57 -6.79 13.95
C LYS A 25 0.23 -6.86 14.69
N PRO A 26 0.12 -6.47 15.97
CA PRO A 26 -1.16 -6.59 16.69
C PRO A 26 -2.26 -5.70 16.10
N MET A 27 -1.91 -4.53 15.55
CA MET A 27 -2.87 -3.70 14.82
C MET A 27 -3.37 -4.42 13.56
N HIS A 28 -2.51 -5.11 12.82
CA HIS A 28 -2.91 -5.84 11.62
C HIS A 28 -3.79 -7.04 11.97
N GLU A 29 -3.47 -7.76 13.04
CA GLU A 29 -4.29 -8.86 13.55
C GLU A 29 -5.66 -8.36 14.02
N ALA A 30 -5.72 -7.25 14.76
CA ALA A 30 -6.97 -6.62 15.18
C ALA A 30 -7.81 -6.14 14.00
N TRP A 31 -7.18 -5.55 12.98
CA TRP A 31 -7.87 -5.07 11.77
C TRP A 31 -8.60 -6.19 11.02
N ILE A 32 -8.01 -7.38 10.96
CA ILE A 32 -8.65 -8.56 10.33
C ILE A 32 -9.58 -9.34 11.29
N GLY A 33 -9.96 -8.76 12.42
CA GLY A 33 -10.93 -9.31 13.38
C GLY A 33 -10.32 -9.98 14.61
N GLY A 34 -8.99 -10.01 14.76
CA GLY A 34 -8.29 -10.48 15.97
C GLY A 34 -8.17 -11.99 16.15
N GLU A 35 -8.85 -12.80 15.33
CA GLU A 35 -8.87 -14.26 15.46
C GLU A 35 -7.79 -14.96 14.62
N THR A 36 -7.25 -14.29 13.60
CA THR A 36 -6.28 -14.88 12.69
C THR A 36 -4.86 -14.41 13.03
N PRO A 37 -4.00 -15.29 13.57
CA PRO A 37 -2.60 -14.93 13.78
C PRO A 37 -1.90 -14.70 12.44
N LEU A 38 -1.04 -13.70 12.41
CA LEU A 38 -0.25 -13.32 11.25
C LEU A 38 1.21 -13.70 11.42
N LYS A 39 1.91 -13.87 10.30
CA LYS A 39 3.36 -13.97 10.23
C LYS A 39 3.92 -12.82 9.42
N GLY A 40 4.89 -12.11 9.99
CA GLY A 40 5.60 -11.03 9.31
C GLY A 40 6.35 -11.57 8.08
N ALA A 41 6.09 -10.98 6.92
CA ALA A 41 6.80 -11.30 5.70
C ALA A 41 8.01 -10.40 5.51
N ILE A 42 7.75 -9.10 5.42
CA ILE A 42 8.76 -8.09 5.16
C ILE A 42 8.23 -6.70 5.53
N ALA A 43 9.09 -5.88 6.12
CA ALA A 43 8.96 -4.43 6.07
C ALA A 43 10.03 -3.91 5.13
N TYR A 44 9.60 -3.11 4.17
CA TYR A 44 10.49 -2.27 3.40
C TYR A 44 10.68 -1.00 4.22
N GLY A 45 11.94 -0.65 4.50
CA GLY A 45 12.29 0.55 5.27
C GLY A 45 11.82 1.84 4.63
N LEU A 46 12.52 2.95 4.88
CA LEU A 46 12.09 4.24 4.35
C LEU A 46 12.26 4.25 2.83
N ARG A 47 11.13 4.29 2.12
CA ARG A 47 11.10 4.55 0.69
C ARG A 47 10.76 6.03 0.51
N VAL A 48 11.71 6.75 -0.07
CA VAL A 48 11.61 8.19 -0.31
C VAL A 48 11.40 8.43 -1.80
N TYR A 49 10.28 9.07 -2.11
CA TYR A 49 9.91 9.51 -3.44
C TYR A 49 10.28 10.98 -3.60
N GLN A 50 10.77 11.36 -4.79
CA GLN A 50 11.14 12.74 -5.14
C GLN A 50 10.30 13.21 -6.33
N GLY A 51 10.28 14.51 -6.61
CA GLY A 51 9.52 15.08 -7.72
C GLY A 51 9.68 14.31 -9.04
N GLY A 52 8.57 14.01 -9.70
CA GLY A 52 8.49 13.16 -10.89
C GLY A 52 8.29 11.66 -10.61
N SER A 53 8.38 11.23 -9.34
CA SER A 53 8.11 9.83 -8.97
C SER A 53 6.67 9.43 -9.29
N SER A 54 6.48 8.20 -9.77
CA SER A 54 5.16 7.58 -9.92
C SER A 54 5.26 6.09 -9.61
N LEU A 55 4.13 5.46 -9.32
CA LEU A 55 4.02 4.03 -9.09
C LEU A 55 2.85 3.49 -9.91
N ASN A 56 3.16 2.74 -10.96
CA ASN A 56 2.15 2.07 -11.77
C ASN A 56 1.22 1.20 -10.91
N MET A 57 0.00 0.97 -11.40
CA MET A 57 -0.96 0.12 -10.71
C MET A 57 -0.47 -1.33 -10.69
N HIS A 58 -0.64 -2.00 -9.55
CA HIS A 58 -0.19 -3.37 -9.34
C HIS A 58 -0.96 -4.02 -8.19
N VAL A 59 -0.80 -5.34 -8.09
CA VAL A 59 -1.11 -6.12 -6.89
C VAL A 59 0.18 -6.71 -6.36
N ASP A 60 0.27 -6.88 -5.06
CA ASP A 60 1.43 -7.49 -4.42
C ASP A 60 1.41 -9.02 -4.49
N LYS A 61 2.51 -9.63 -4.06
CA LYS A 61 2.68 -11.09 -4.08
C LYS A 61 1.71 -11.77 -3.12
N SER A 62 0.75 -12.53 -3.66
CA SER A 62 -0.25 -13.26 -2.87
C SER A 62 0.30 -14.34 -1.92
N ASN A 63 1.55 -14.75 -2.08
CA ASN A 63 2.17 -15.71 -1.19
C ASN A 63 2.72 -15.09 0.11
N THR A 64 2.95 -13.77 0.16
CA THR A 64 3.68 -13.12 1.26
C THR A 64 3.13 -11.76 1.68
N HIS A 65 2.39 -11.08 0.80
CA HIS A 65 1.89 -9.71 0.99
C HIS A 65 0.36 -9.74 1.00
N VAL A 66 -0.23 -10.53 1.90
CA VAL A 66 -1.68 -10.70 1.95
C VAL A 66 -2.32 -9.51 2.65
N ILE A 67 -1.85 -9.24 3.87
CA ILE A 67 -2.32 -8.17 4.74
C ILE A 67 -1.19 -7.15 4.86
N SER A 68 -1.45 -5.91 4.47
CA SER A 68 -0.41 -4.90 4.34
C SER A 68 -0.82 -3.55 4.88
N CYS A 69 0.17 -2.73 5.19
CA CYS A 69 -0.02 -1.36 5.59
C CYS A 69 1.02 -0.44 4.96
N ILE A 70 0.57 0.75 4.61
CA ILE A 70 1.43 1.92 4.40
C ILE A 70 1.39 2.74 5.67
N LEU A 71 2.52 2.86 6.35
CA LEU A 71 2.72 3.88 7.37
C LEU A 71 3.34 5.10 6.67
N HIS A 72 2.58 6.18 6.54
CA HIS A 72 3.12 7.42 6.03
C HIS A 72 3.95 8.08 7.12
N ILE A 73 5.25 8.27 6.83
CA ILE A 73 6.17 8.85 7.80
C ILE A 73 6.00 10.35 7.81
N ASP A 74 6.26 10.97 6.66
CA ASP A 74 6.18 12.41 6.49
C ASP A 74 6.36 12.79 5.01
N HIS A 75 6.11 14.05 4.66
CA HIS A 75 6.39 14.63 3.36
C HIS A 75 6.82 16.10 3.50
N ASP A 76 7.23 16.73 2.40
CA ASP A 76 7.65 18.13 2.46
C ASP A 76 6.48 19.11 2.61
N ASP A 77 6.66 20.12 3.47
CA ASP A 77 5.66 21.18 3.72
C ASP A 77 5.74 22.37 2.74
N ASP A 78 6.29 22.19 1.53
CA ASP A 78 6.35 23.30 0.56
C ASP A 78 4.92 23.67 0.10
N PRO A 79 4.50 24.94 0.17
CA PRO A 79 3.18 25.37 -0.31
C PRO A 79 2.90 25.07 -1.79
N GLU A 80 3.95 24.87 -2.59
CA GLU A 80 3.84 24.51 -4.02
C GLU A 80 3.72 22.99 -4.25
N SER A 81 3.86 22.18 -3.21
CA SER A 81 3.71 20.72 -3.29
C SER A 81 2.23 20.34 -3.38
N GLU A 82 1.91 19.39 -4.27
CA GLU A 82 0.54 18.91 -4.48
C GLU A 82 0.29 17.63 -3.67
N PRO A 83 -0.94 17.43 -3.14
CA PRO A 83 -1.33 16.17 -2.51
C PRO A 83 -1.07 14.98 -3.44
N TRP A 84 -0.41 13.96 -2.91
CA TRP A 84 -0.08 12.77 -3.66
C TRP A 84 -0.88 11.58 -3.12
N PRO A 85 -2.04 11.23 -3.71
CA PRO A 85 -2.86 10.14 -3.22
C PRO A 85 -2.32 8.78 -3.64
N ILE A 86 -2.55 7.76 -2.81
CA ILE A 86 -2.57 6.38 -3.27
C ILE A 86 -3.94 6.07 -3.85
N LEU A 87 -3.95 5.37 -4.98
CA LEU A 87 -5.15 4.83 -5.58
C LEU A 87 -5.28 3.37 -5.22
N ILE A 88 -6.48 2.96 -4.83
CA ILE A 88 -6.80 1.57 -4.49
C ILE A 88 -8.22 1.21 -4.92
N GLU A 89 -8.36 0.09 -5.63
CA GLU A 89 -9.66 -0.47 -6.00
C GLU A 89 -10.18 -1.39 -4.88
N ASP A 90 -11.42 -1.14 -4.43
CA ASP A 90 -12.08 -1.96 -3.42
C ASP A 90 -12.81 -3.18 -4.03
N PHE A 91 -13.36 -4.05 -3.19
CA PHE A 91 -14.08 -5.24 -3.65
C PHE A 91 -15.45 -4.94 -4.29
N GLN A 92 -15.89 -3.69 -4.30
CA GLN A 92 -17.09 -3.24 -5.00
C GLN A 92 -16.76 -2.64 -6.37
N GLY A 93 -15.47 -2.59 -6.74
CA GLY A 93 -14.99 -2.00 -7.99
C GLY A 93 -14.89 -0.48 -7.95
N ASN A 94 -14.97 0.16 -6.77
CA ASN A 94 -14.75 1.60 -6.66
C ASN A 94 -13.26 1.89 -6.59
N THR A 95 -12.82 2.93 -7.30
CA THR A 95 -11.47 3.48 -7.17
C THR A 95 -11.44 4.54 -6.07
N ASN A 96 -10.61 4.33 -5.06
CA ASN A 96 -10.44 5.23 -3.93
C ASN A 96 -9.11 5.98 -4.06
N GLU A 97 -9.14 7.31 -3.95
CA GLU A 97 -7.95 8.17 -3.78
C GLU A 97 -7.78 8.47 -2.29
N VAL A 98 -6.67 8.06 -1.70
CA VAL A 98 -6.38 8.28 -0.28
C VAL A 98 -5.16 9.19 -0.15
N VAL A 99 -5.38 10.42 0.33
CA VAL A 99 -4.32 11.34 0.73
C VAL A 99 -3.99 11.09 2.19
N LEU A 100 -2.74 10.71 2.46
CA LEU A 100 -2.25 10.41 3.80
C LEU A 100 -1.44 11.59 4.35
N GLU A 101 -1.66 11.91 5.61
CA GLU A 101 -0.87 12.88 6.39
C GLU A 101 0.13 12.17 7.31
N SER A 102 1.09 12.92 7.85
CA SER A 102 2.20 12.36 8.64
C SER A 102 1.67 11.56 9.84
N GLY A 103 2.08 10.29 9.92
CA GLY A 103 1.61 9.34 10.94
C GLY A 103 0.38 8.52 10.56
N ASP A 104 -0.27 8.80 9.42
CA ASP A 104 -1.41 8.02 8.96
C ASP A 104 -1.01 6.60 8.55
N MET A 105 -1.92 5.66 8.80
CA MET A 105 -1.81 4.26 8.41
C MET A 105 -2.95 3.87 7.48
N LEU A 106 -2.60 3.27 6.34
CA LEU A 106 -3.57 2.66 5.43
C LEU A 106 -3.39 1.14 5.43
N PHE A 107 -4.38 0.43 5.97
CA PHE A 107 -4.46 -1.04 5.92
C PHE A 107 -5.21 -1.50 4.67
N TYR A 108 -4.69 -2.54 3.99
CA TYR A 108 -5.31 -3.06 2.78
C TYR A 108 -4.86 -4.49 2.44
N GLU A 109 -5.70 -5.21 1.69
CA GLU A 109 -5.39 -6.53 1.14
C GLU A 109 -4.56 -6.40 -0.14
N SER A 110 -3.27 -6.05 -0.03
CA SER A 110 -2.41 -5.65 -1.15
C SER A 110 -2.28 -6.69 -2.27
N SER A 111 -2.43 -7.97 -1.98
CA SER A 111 -2.38 -9.03 -2.99
C SER A 111 -3.66 -9.22 -3.81
N LYS A 112 -4.73 -8.51 -3.46
CA LYS A 112 -6.03 -8.56 -4.15
C LYS A 112 -6.47 -7.20 -4.66
N CYS A 113 -6.31 -6.15 -3.84
CA CYS A 113 -6.71 -4.81 -4.21
C CYS A 113 -5.67 -4.20 -5.15
N LEU A 114 -6.07 -3.87 -6.37
CA LEU A 114 -5.23 -3.18 -7.33
C LEU A 114 -4.92 -1.78 -6.81
N HIS A 115 -3.64 -1.41 -6.71
CA HIS A 115 -3.23 -0.15 -6.11
C HIS A 115 -1.98 0.45 -6.74
N GLY A 116 -1.77 1.76 -6.56
CA GLY A 116 -0.63 2.47 -7.11
C GLY A 116 -0.68 3.98 -6.86
N ARG A 117 0.29 4.71 -7.39
CA ARG A 117 0.36 6.18 -7.41
C ARG A 117 0.65 6.64 -8.84
N PRO A 118 -0.33 6.48 -9.75
CA PRO A 118 -0.14 6.74 -11.19
C PRO A 118 0.16 8.21 -11.50
N ARG A 119 -0.43 9.15 -10.76
CA ARG A 119 -0.11 10.59 -10.82
C ARG A 119 1.36 10.82 -10.43
N GLU A 120 2.05 11.65 -11.20
CA GLU A 120 3.42 12.03 -10.89
C GLU A 120 3.47 12.93 -9.64
N PHE A 121 4.39 12.62 -8.74
CA PHE A 121 4.59 13.38 -7.51
C PHE A 121 5.13 14.77 -7.83
N LYS A 122 4.46 15.81 -7.35
CA LYS A 122 4.91 17.20 -7.44
C LYS A 122 5.21 17.70 -6.03
N GLY A 123 6.44 17.45 -5.60
CA GLY A 123 6.98 17.92 -4.34
C GLY A 123 8.46 17.60 -4.25
N LYS A 124 9.07 17.89 -3.09
CA LYS A 124 10.50 17.65 -2.85
C LYS A 124 10.75 16.23 -2.36
N TRP A 125 9.97 15.77 -1.39
CA TRP A 125 10.11 14.42 -0.85
C TRP A 125 8.82 13.92 -0.19
N TYR A 126 8.57 12.61 -0.33
CA TYR A 126 7.46 11.92 0.32
C TYR A 126 7.95 10.56 0.79
N SER A 127 7.75 10.22 2.06
CA SER A 127 8.32 9.00 2.66
C SER A 127 7.30 8.11 3.34
N SER A 128 7.42 6.81 3.11
CA SER A 128 6.58 5.78 3.73
C SER A 128 7.38 4.53 4.08
N VAL A 129 6.87 3.79 5.05
CA VAL A 129 7.26 2.42 5.37
C VAL A 129 6.14 1.49 4.93
N PHE A 130 6.51 0.37 4.30
CA PHE A 130 5.56 -0.60 3.77
C PHE A 130 5.74 -1.92 4.51
N VAL A 131 4.66 -2.46 5.06
CA VAL A 131 4.71 -3.61 5.97
C VAL A 131 3.75 -4.66 5.49
N HIS A 132 4.21 -5.91 5.48
CA HIS A 132 3.48 -7.02 4.85
C HIS A 132 3.46 -8.26 5.74
N TYR A 133 2.29 -8.88 5.81
CA TYR A 133 2.01 -10.09 6.56
C TYR A 133 1.21 -11.10 5.73
N TYR A 134 1.21 -12.35 6.19
CA TYR A 134 0.32 -13.39 5.72
C TYR A 134 -0.21 -14.23 6.89
N PRO A 135 -1.36 -14.90 6.76
CA PRO A 135 -1.91 -15.75 7.82
C PRO A 135 -0.94 -16.84 8.26
N GLU A 136 -0.92 -17.17 9.55
CA GLU A 136 -0.18 -18.33 10.02
C GLU A 136 -0.77 -19.62 9.39
N GLY A 137 0.10 -20.55 9.00
CA GLY A 137 -0.29 -21.74 8.24
C GLY A 137 -0.55 -21.50 6.74
N TRP A 138 -0.34 -20.29 6.22
CA TRP A 138 -0.42 -20.01 4.78
C TRP A 138 0.67 -20.78 4.00
N ASP A 139 0.25 -21.70 3.11
CA ASP A 139 1.18 -22.45 2.26
C ASP A 139 1.70 -21.59 1.10
N THR A 140 2.77 -20.84 1.38
CA THR A 140 3.38 -19.91 0.42
C THR A 140 3.86 -20.61 -0.86
N ARG A 141 4.29 -21.88 -0.77
CA ARG A 141 4.76 -22.66 -1.94
C ARG A 141 3.59 -23.02 -2.82
N ARG A 142 2.52 -23.58 -2.24
CA ARG A 142 1.31 -23.90 -2.98
C ARG A 142 0.73 -22.66 -3.67
N ARG A 143 0.65 -21.52 -2.97
CA ARG A 143 0.15 -20.26 -3.56
C ARG A 143 1.02 -19.76 -4.71
N THR A 144 2.34 -19.92 -4.61
CA THR A 144 3.26 -19.61 -5.71
C THR A 144 2.97 -20.47 -6.94
N MET A 145 2.73 -21.77 -6.74
CA MET A 145 2.40 -22.69 -7.83
C MET A 145 1.02 -22.37 -8.42
N GLU A 146 0.01 -22.13 -7.59
CA GLU A 146 -1.33 -21.74 -8.04
C GLU A 146 -1.26 -20.51 -8.95
N ASN A 147 -0.52 -19.45 -8.57
CA ASN A 147 -0.34 -18.27 -9.41
C ASN A 147 0.35 -18.60 -10.74
N HIS A 148 1.40 -19.42 -10.71
CA HIS A 148 2.18 -19.76 -11.91
C HIS A 148 1.33 -20.54 -12.95
N PHE A 149 0.41 -21.38 -12.47
CA PHE A 149 -0.46 -22.20 -13.32
C PHE A 149 -1.89 -21.67 -13.45
N ALA A 150 -2.19 -20.48 -12.92
CA ALA A 150 -3.53 -19.90 -12.95
C ALA A 150 -3.93 -19.39 -14.34
N VAL A 151 -2.98 -19.21 -15.25
CA VAL A 151 -3.25 -18.70 -16.61
C VAL A 151 -3.76 -19.85 -17.48
N PRO A 152 -5.03 -19.83 -17.92
CA PRO A 152 -5.55 -20.87 -18.80
C PRO A 152 -4.80 -20.89 -20.13
N PRO A 153 -4.55 -22.05 -20.77
CA PRO A 153 -3.82 -22.12 -22.04
C PRO A 153 -4.41 -21.23 -23.15
N HIS A 154 -5.73 -21.03 -23.15
CA HIS A 154 -6.42 -20.20 -24.14
C HIS A 154 -6.16 -18.69 -23.98
N TRP A 155 -5.68 -18.21 -22.81
CA TRP A 155 -5.32 -16.81 -22.60
C TRP A 155 -4.02 -16.39 -23.32
N SER A 156 -3.31 -17.34 -23.93
CA SER A 156 -2.22 -17.04 -24.85
C SER A 156 -2.71 -16.52 -26.21
N GLN A 157 -4.01 -16.62 -26.50
CA GLN A 157 -4.61 -16.07 -27.70
C GLN A 157 -4.77 -14.56 -27.53
N VAL A 158 -4.19 -13.80 -28.46
CA VAL A 158 -4.32 -12.34 -28.49
C VAL A 158 -5.57 -12.02 -29.31
N ASP A 159 -6.61 -11.53 -28.65
CA ASP A 159 -7.78 -10.99 -29.32
C ASP A 159 -7.41 -9.74 -30.12
N LYS A 160 -8.19 -9.42 -31.16
CA LYS A 160 -8.01 -8.18 -31.91
C LYS A 160 -8.31 -7.01 -30.99
N GLU A 161 -7.45 -5.99 -31.02
CA GLU A 161 -7.69 -4.74 -30.30
C GLU A 161 -9.09 -4.20 -30.67
N SER A 162 -9.92 -3.97 -29.66
CA SER A 162 -11.19 -3.29 -29.81
C SER A 162 -10.98 -1.81 -29.52
N PRO A 163 -11.41 -0.90 -30.41
CA PRO A 163 -11.36 0.53 -30.13
C PRO A 163 -12.30 0.96 -28.99
N GLU A 164 -13.17 0.07 -28.51
CA GLU A 164 -14.13 0.32 -27.43
C GLU A 164 -13.55 0.08 -26.02
N VAL A 165 -12.36 -0.51 -25.92
CA VAL A 165 -11.73 -0.86 -24.62
C VAL A 165 -10.45 -0.08 -24.46
N GLU A 166 -10.24 0.48 -23.27
CA GLU A 166 -9.00 1.15 -22.90
C GLU A 166 -7.79 0.23 -23.10
N LYS A 167 -6.71 0.79 -23.64
CA LYS A 167 -5.47 0.04 -23.82
C LYS A 167 -4.82 -0.19 -22.47
N LEU A 168 -4.67 -1.45 -22.06
CA LEU A 168 -3.88 -1.83 -20.90
C LEU A 168 -2.48 -2.29 -21.33
N GLN A 169 -1.44 -1.70 -20.74
CA GLN A 169 -0.05 -2.07 -20.97
C GLN A 169 0.57 -2.64 -19.69
N MET A 170 1.05 -3.89 -19.76
CA MET A 170 1.87 -4.50 -18.71
C MET A 170 3.28 -3.92 -18.72
N VAL A 171 3.81 -3.57 -17.54
CA VAL A 171 5.17 -3.07 -17.31
C VAL A 171 5.77 -3.83 -16.14
N GLY A 172 6.56 -4.87 -16.44
CA GLY A 172 7.09 -5.78 -15.41
C GLY A 172 5.96 -6.49 -14.66
N THR A 173 5.85 -6.26 -13.35
CA THR A 173 4.77 -6.78 -12.48
C THR A 173 3.66 -5.75 -12.23
N SER A 174 3.66 -4.65 -12.99
CA SER A 174 2.68 -3.57 -12.88
C SER A 174 1.96 -3.37 -14.21
N MET A 175 0.97 -2.49 -14.22
CA MET A 175 0.18 -2.15 -15.41
C MET A 175 -0.13 -0.65 -15.43
N LYS A 176 -0.39 -0.14 -16.64
CA LYS A 176 -0.78 1.25 -16.88
C LYS A 176 -1.65 1.34 -18.12
N GLU A 177 -2.42 2.41 -18.23
CA GLU A 177 -3.27 2.69 -19.38
C GLU A 177 -2.74 3.96 -20.08
N PRO A 178 -1.89 3.83 -21.10
CA PRO A 178 -1.09 4.95 -21.63
C PRO A 178 -1.91 6.07 -22.27
N ASP A 179 -3.14 5.78 -22.69
CA ASP A 179 -4.03 6.75 -23.35
C ASP A 179 -4.88 7.54 -22.33
N CYS A 180 -4.74 7.22 -21.04
CA CYS A 180 -5.46 7.87 -19.95
C CYS A 180 -4.62 8.98 -19.31
N GLU A 181 -5.28 10.01 -18.78
CA GLU A 181 -4.65 10.99 -17.89
C GLU A 181 -4.03 10.26 -16.69
N ASP A 182 -2.85 10.72 -16.26
CA ASP A 182 -2.04 10.07 -15.22
C ASP A 182 -1.78 8.57 -15.48
N LYS A 183 -2.00 8.07 -16.71
CA LYS A 183 -1.82 6.67 -17.11
C LYS A 183 -2.81 5.71 -16.43
N TRP A 184 -3.96 6.20 -15.95
CA TRP A 184 -5.02 5.35 -15.36
C TRP A 184 -6.43 5.98 -15.53
N CYS A 185 -7.30 5.35 -16.31
CA CYS A 185 -8.61 5.89 -16.69
C CYS A 185 -9.62 5.89 -15.54
N ALA A 186 -9.50 4.98 -14.57
CA ALA A 186 -10.39 4.93 -13.41
C ALA A 186 -10.30 6.19 -12.51
N MET A 187 -9.25 7.01 -12.70
CA MET A 187 -9.09 8.31 -12.02
C MET A 187 -10.18 9.34 -12.35
N ARG A 188 -10.92 9.13 -13.45
CA ARG A 188 -12.02 10.03 -13.87
C ARG A 188 -13.17 10.04 -12.86
N ASN A 189 -13.35 8.98 -12.07
CA ASN A 189 -14.42 8.86 -11.10
C ASN A 189 -13.93 8.14 -9.84
N THR A 190 -13.49 8.90 -8.84
CA THR A 190 -12.88 8.38 -7.61
C THR A 190 -13.62 8.82 -6.37
N ILE A 191 -13.57 7.98 -5.33
CA ILE A 191 -13.97 8.34 -3.97
C ILE A 191 -12.74 8.87 -3.26
N LYS A 192 -12.82 10.07 -2.70
CA LYS A 192 -11.66 10.75 -2.11
C LYS A 192 -11.70 10.69 -0.59
N TRP A 193 -10.56 10.32 -0.02
CA TRP A 193 -10.31 10.21 1.40
C TRP A 193 -9.11 11.06 1.78
N TYR A 194 -9.18 11.72 2.93
CA TYR A 194 -8.16 12.66 3.37
C TYR A 194 -7.81 12.40 4.83
N GLY A 195 -6.53 12.41 5.11
CA GLY A 195 -6.00 12.57 6.46
C GLY A 195 -6.23 13.97 7.04
N PRO A 196 -5.74 14.22 8.27
CA PRO A 196 -5.13 13.21 9.14
C PRO A 196 -6.18 12.26 9.72
N ALA A 197 -5.80 10.99 9.84
CA ALA A 197 -6.60 10.00 10.54
C ALA A 197 -6.73 10.37 12.03
N LYS A 198 -7.90 10.08 12.61
CA LYS A 198 -8.11 10.27 14.04
C LYS A 198 -7.47 9.11 14.80
N LYS A 199 -6.68 9.44 15.83
CA LYS A 199 -6.09 8.44 16.73
C LYS A 199 -7.16 7.46 17.25
N ASN A 200 -6.82 6.17 17.27
CA ASN A 200 -7.70 5.07 17.70
C ASN A 200 -9.02 4.96 16.92
N LYS A 201 -9.06 5.41 15.67
CA LYS A 201 -10.20 5.20 14.77
C LYS A 201 -9.73 4.64 13.45
N VAL A 202 -10.57 3.81 12.85
CA VAL A 202 -10.40 3.32 11.47
C VAL A 202 -11.60 3.77 10.65
N ILE A 203 -11.34 4.32 9.47
CA ILE A 203 -12.34 4.71 8.49
C ILE A 203 -12.34 3.65 7.38
N THR A 204 -13.52 3.27 6.92
CA THR A 204 -13.69 2.34 5.80
C THR A 204 -14.79 2.83 4.88
N THR A 205 -14.89 2.24 3.68
CA THR A 205 -16.00 2.51 2.74
C THR A 205 -17.38 2.23 3.35
N LEU A 206 -17.48 1.29 4.30
CA LEU A 206 -18.71 0.96 5.03
C LEU A 206 -18.95 1.83 6.27
N HIS A 207 -17.89 2.43 6.82
CA HIS A 207 -17.94 3.27 8.02
C HIS A 207 -17.18 4.60 7.76
N PRO A 208 -17.77 5.52 6.97
CA PRO A 208 -17.10 6.76 6.56
C PRO A 208 -16.84 7.73 7.73
N ASP A 209 -17.67 7.68 8.78
CA ASP A 209 -17.46 8.45 10.01
C ASP A 209 -16.39 7.84 10.95
N GLY A 210 -15.92 6.64 10.60
CA GLY A 210 -14.98 5.83 11.36
C GLY A 210 -15.60 5.12 12.56
N TYR A 211 -14.95 4.04 12.98
CA TYR A 211 -15.27 3.32 14.22
C TYR A 211 -14.03 3.26 15.12
N ASP A 212 -14.27 3.05 16.42
CA ASP A 212 -13.19 2.96 17.40
C ASP A 212 -12.38 1.69 17.16
N PHE A 213 -11.06 1.87 17.12
CA PHE A 213 -10.12 0.82 16.81
C PHE A 213 -9.27 0.49 18.03
N PHE A 214 -9.37 -0.76 18.47
CA PHE A 214 -8.68 -1.27 19.64
C PHE A 214 -7.82 -2.46 19.23
N TYR A 215 -6.61 -2.53 19.79
CA TYR A 215 -5.70 -3.65 19.66
C TYR A 215 -4.96 -3.82 20.99
N GLU A 216 -4.48 -5.03 21.24
CA GLU A 216 -3.61 -5.28 22.39
C GLU A 216 -2.16 -4.99 21.99
N PRO A 217 -1.46 -4.05 22.64
CA PRO A 217 -0.08 -3.72 22.32
C PRO A 217 0.84 -4.92 22.46
N SER A 218 1.85 -4.99 21.60
CA SER A 218 2.92 -5.99 21.74
C SER A 218 3.69 -5.79 23.05
N LEU A 219 4.34 -6.84 23.57
CA LEU A 219 5.22 -6.70 24.75
C LEU A 219 6.29 -5.63 24.51
N GLN A 220 6.85 -5.61 23.30
CA GLN A 220 7.85 -4.64 22.92
C GLN A 220 7.26 -3.22 22.90
N GLU A 221 6.05 -3.01 22.40
CA GLU A 221 5.41 -1.69 22.48
C GLU A 221 5.21 -1.23 23.94
N LYS A 222 4.82 -2.15 24.84
CA LYS A 222 4.63 -1.86 26.28
C LYS A 222 5.94 -1.44 26.96
N GLU A 223 7.03 -2.20 26.76
CA GLU A 223 8.36 -1.88 27.31
C GLU A 223 8.88 -0.49 26.86
N TRP A 224 8.48 -0.05 25.67
CA TRP A 224 8.92 1.24 25.11
C TRP A 224 8.14 2.42 25.66
N HIS A 225 6.83 2.28 25.86
CA HIS A 225 6.06 3.31 26.54
C HIS A 225 6.59 3.57 27.95
N GLU A 226 6.95 2.51 28.68
CA GLU A 226 7.54 2.61 30.01
C GLU A 226 8.90 3.34 30.00
N THR A 227 9.74 3.11 29.00
CA THR A 227 11.04 3.78 28.88
C THR A 227 10.95 5.22 28.36
N ALA A 228 10.07 5.50 27.41
CA ALA A 228 9.86 6.86 26.88
C ALA A 228 9.24 7.80 27.93
N GLU A 229 8.36 7.29 28.80
CA GLU A 229 7.81 8.06 29.93
C GLU A 229 8.85 8.32 31.03
N MET A 230 9.93 7.55 31.09
CA MET A 230 11.05 7.78 32.03
C MET A 230 12.08 8.80 31.52
N GLU A 231 12.10 9.10 30.22
CA GLU A 231 13.03 10.05 29.59
C GLU A 231 12.43 11.47 29.40
N LEU A 232 11.17 11.67 29.80
CA LEU A 232 10.45 12.96 29.83
C LEU A 232 10.28 13.47 31.27
#